data_AF-A0A6A7LIH6-F1
#
_entry.id   AF-A0A6A7LIH6-F1
#
_cell.length_a   1.000
_cell.length_b   1.000
_cell.length_c   1.000
_cell.angle_alpha   90.00
_cell.angle_beta   90.00
_cell.angle_gamma   90.00
#
_symmetry.space_group_name_H-M   'P 1'
#
loop_
_entity.id
_entity.type
_entity.pdbx_description
1 polymer ?
#
loop_
_entity_poly.entity_id
_entity_poly.type
_entity_poly.pdbx_seq_one_letter_code
_entity_poly.pdbx_strand_id
1 'polypeptide(L)'
;PAITNDVINDPRIRYPEWAKKERLKSYAGYPLIYKGEAIAVLGMFSEKKLSPADFEIVGVFCDQLAKELSSLFGAAEFLDIK
;
A
#
# COMPACT_ATOMS: atom_id res chain seq x y z
N PRO A 1 -0.11 5.32 7.55
CA PRO A 1 -0.42 5.35 6.10
C PRO A 1 0.22 6.59 5.45
N ALA A 2 0.55 6.53 4.17
CA ALA A 2 1.07 7.65 3.40
C ALA A 2 0.23 7.84 2.13
N ILE A 3 -0.44 8.99 2.01
CA ILE A 3 -1.35 9.27 0.89
C ILE A 3 -0.99 10.59 0.22
N THR A 4 -1.27 10.67 -1.08
CA THR A 4 -1.20 11.91 -1.86
C THR A 4 -2.09 11.83 -3.08
N ASN A 5 -2.73 12.95 -3.44
CA ASN A 5 -3.45 13.16 -4.69
C ASN A 5 -2.66 14.07 -5.66
N ASP A 6 -1.39 14.29 -5.36
CA ASP A 6 -0.44 15.04 -6.16
C ASP A 6 0.90 14.29 -6.22
N VAL A 7 0.87 13.07 -6.75
CA VAL A 7 2.03 12.17 -6.76
C VAL A 7 3.23 12.71 -7.55
N ILE A 8 3.00 13.58 -8.55
CA ILE A 8 4.07 14.14 -9.39
C ILE A 8 4.87 15.19 -8.61
N ASN A 9 4.21 15.96 -7.74
CA ASN A 9 4.86 17.02 -6.96
C ASN A 9 5.16 16.62 -5.50
N ASP A 10 4.79 15.40 -5.09
CA ASP A 10 5.04 14.93 -3.74
C ASP A 10 6.54 14.63 -3.53
N PRO A 11 7.22 15.33 -2.61
CA PRO A 11 8.67 15.17 -2.40
C PRO A 11 9.06 13.78 -1.89
N ARG A 12 8.09 12.97 -1.42
CA ARG A 12 8.32 11.60 -0.96
C ARG A 12 8.42 10.62 -2.14
N ILE A 13 8.02 11.02 -3.34
CA ILE A 13 8.04 10.16 -4.53
C ILE A 13 9.42 10.21 -5.18
N ARG A 14 10.10 9.06 -5.16
CA ARG A 14 11.48 8.92 -5.67
C ARG A 14 11.60 9.14 -7.18
N TYR A 15 10.54 8.84 -7.93
CA TYR A 15 10.55 8.85 -9.40
C TYR A 15 9.37 9.66 -9.97
N PRO A 16 9.37 11.00 -9.82
CA PRO A 16 8.27 11.85 -10.28
C PRO A 16 8.09 11.82 -11.81
N GLU A 17 9.18 11.69 -12.58
CA GLU A 17 9.11 11.58 -14.04
C GLU A 17 8.43 10.29 -14.52
N TRP A 18 8.64 9.17 -13.81
CA TRP A 18 7.88 7.95 -14.05
C TRP A 18 6.40 8.16 -13.75
N ALA A 19 6.08 8.76 -12.61
CA ALA A 19 4.70 9.02 -12.23
C ALA A 19 3.98 9.92 -13.24
N LYS A 20 4.69 10.91 -13.78
CA LYS A 20 4.21 11.78 -14.85
C LYS A 20 3.98 11.03 -16.16
N LYS A 21 4.93 10.19 -16.58
CA LYS A 21 4.83 9.36 -17.79
C LYS A 21 3.62 8.41 -17.72
N GLU A 22 3.43 7.77 -16.57
CA GLU A 22 2.31 6.86 -16.31
C GLU A 22 1.00 7.58 -15.95
N ARG A 23 0.98 8.93 -16.01
CA ARG A 23 -0.18 9.80 -15.74
C ARG A 23 -0.81 9.57 -14.36
N LEU A 24 0.01 9.16 -13.40
CA LEU A 24 -0.43 8.93 -12.04
C LEU A 24 -0.80 10.26 -11.39
N LYS A 25 -1.91 10.25 -10.66
CA LYS A 25 -2.40 11.38 -9.88
C LYS A 25 -2.24 11.14 -8.39
N SER A 26 -2.40 9.90 -7.94
CA SER A 26 -2.38 9.59 -6.52
C SER A 26 -1.53 8.38 -6.18
N TYR A 27 -1.12 8.35 -4.91
CA TYR A 27 -0.50 7.22 -4.26
C TYR A 27 -1.16 6.97 -2.91
N ALA A 28 -1.26 5.70 -2.53
CA ALA A 28 -1.64 5.28 -1.19
C ALA A 28 -0.77 4.12 -0.72
N GLY A 29 -0.05 4.35 0.38
CA GLY A 29 0.72 3.37 1.12
C GLY A 29 0.01 3.01 2.41
N TYR A 30 -0.47 1.78 2.51
CA TYR A 30 -1.19 1.25 3.64
C TYR A 30 -0.36 0.22 4.39
N PRO A 31 0.00 0.47 5.66
CA PRO A 31 0.62 -0.57 6.47
C PRO A 31 -0.40 -1.69 6.71
N LEU A 32 0.01 -2.93 6.48
CA LEU A 32 -0.76 -4.12 6.82
C LEU A 32 -0.39 -4.50 8.25
N ILE A 33 -1.31 -4.25 9.18
CA ILE A 33 -1.07 -4.39 10.61
C ILE A 33 -1.71 -5.69 11.10
N TYR A 34 -0.91 -6.54 11.74
CA TYR A 34 -1.40 -7.75 12.40
C TYR A 34 -0.85 -7.79 13.83
N LYS A 35 -1.75 -7.97 14.81
CA LYS A 35 -1.41 -7.96 16.25
C LYS A 35 -0.61 -6.73 16.72
N GLY A 36 -0.88 -5.56 16.12
CA GLY A 36 -0.22 -4.30 16.47
C GLY A 36 1.09 -4.03 15.73
N GLU A 37 1.59 -4.99 14.96
CA GLU A 37 2.83 -4.86 14.20
C GLU A 37 2.56 -4.69 12.71
N ALA A 38 3.33 -3.80 12.06
CA ALA A 38 3.29 -3.63 10.61
C ALA A 38 4.13 -4.72 9.94
N ILE A 39 3.47 -5.69 9.32
CA ILE A 39 4.14 -6.86 8.70
C ILE A 39 4.45 -6.66 7.22
N ALA A 40 3.76 -5.72 6.57
CA ALA A 40 3.91 -5.41 5.15
C ALA A 40 3.29 -4.05 4.84
N VAL A 41 3.43 -3.58 3.59
CA VAL A 41 2.78 -2.36 3.09
C VAL A 41 2.13 -2.65 1.74
N LEU A 42 0.85 -2.32 1.60
CA LEU A 42 0.18 -2.22 0.31
C LEU A 42 0.48 -0.84 -0.30
N GLY A 43 1.24 -0.82 -1.41
CA GLY A 43 1.49 0.38 -2.19
C GLY A 43 0.60 0.41 -3.44
N MET A 44 -0.22 1.44 -3.58
CA MET A 44 -1.13 1.63 -4.72
C MET A 44 -0.86 2.96 -5.41
N PHE A 45 -0.81 2.92 -6.74
CA PHE A 45 -0.76 4.10 -7.60
C PHE A 45 -2.00 4.15 -8.48
N SER A 46 -2.48 5.34 -8.81
CA SER A 46 -3.69 5.51 -9.63
C SER A 46 -3.60 6.71 -10.55
N GLU A 47 -4.17 6.60 -11.76
CA GLU A 47 -4.42 7.71 -12.69
C GLU A 47 -5.58 8.62 -12.23
N LYS A 48 -6.30 8.23 -11.18
CA LYS A 48 -7.42 8.99 -10.58
C LYS A 48 -7.01 9.50 -9.20
N LYS A 49 -7.64 10.59 -8.75
CA LYS A 49 -7.55 11.00 -7.34
C LYS A 49 -8.35 10.02 -6.49
N LEU A 50 -7.84 9.71 -5.31
CA LEU A 50 -8.53 8.91 -4.30
C LEU A 50 -9.34 9.82 -3.39
N SER A 51 -10.60 9.46 -3.20
CA SER A 51 -11.50 10.08 -2.24
C SER A 51 -11.29 9.50 -0.83
N PRO A 52 -11.78 10.17 0.22
CA PRO A 52 -11.85 9.60 1.56
C PRO A 52 -12.51 8.22 1.62
N ALA A 53 -13.58 8.00 0.84
CA ALA A 53 -14.27 6.71 0.80
C ALA A 53 -13.42 5.60 0.16
N ASP A 54 -12.67 5.91 -0.91
CA ASP A 54 -11.73 4.94 -1.49
C ASP A 54 -10.70 4.50 -0.45
N PHE A 55 -10.25 5.43 0.39
CA PHE A 55 -9.28 5.14 1.44
C PHE A 55 -9.83 4.25 2.56
N GLU A 56 -11.09 4.43 2.95
CA GLU A 56 -11.75 3.57 3.95
C GLU A 56 -11.91 2.15 3.43
N ILE A 57 -12.36 1.99 2.18
CA ILE A 57 -12.53 0.68 1.54
C ILE A 57 -11.20 -0.06 1.45
N VAL A 58 -10.13 0.64 1.04
CA VAL A 58 -8.79 0.03 1.00
C VAL A 58 -8.30 -0.35 2.40
N GLY A 59 -8.61 0.44 3.43
CA GLY A 59 -8.31 0.08 4.82
C GLY A 59 -8.94 -1.24 5.25
N VAL A 60 -10.24 -1.43 5.00
CA VAL A 60 -10.96 -2.69 5.30
C VAL A 60 -10.33 -3.87 4.55
N PHE A 61 -9.95 -3.67 3.29
CA PHE A 61 -9.25 -4.69 2.52
C PHE A 61 -7.87 -5.03 3.11
N CYS A 62 -7.11 -4.03 3.56
CA CYS A 62 -5.80 -4.21 4.18
C CYS A 62 -5.87 -5.01 5.48
N ASP A 63 -6.92 -4.83 6.29
CA ASP A 63 -7.10 -5.59 7.53
C ASP A 63 -7.29 -7.09 7.27
N GLN A 64 -7.97 -7.43 6.17
CA GLN A 64 -8.13 -8.83 5.76
C GLN A 64 -6.81 -9.38 5.20
N LEU A 65 -6.14 -8.63 4.32
CA LEU A 65 -4.84 -9.02 3.76
C LEU A 65 -3.78 -9.25 4.84
N ALA A 66 -3.76 -8.43 5.90
CA ALA A 66 -2.79 -8.57 6.99
C ALA A 66 -2.90 -9.94 7.68
N LYS A 67 -4.13 -10.45 7.87
CA LYS A 67 -4.36 -11.78 8.47
C LYS A 67 -3.85 -12.90 7.57
N GLU A 68 -4.18 -12.81 6.28
CA GLU A 68 -3.79 -13.83 5.29
C GLU A 68 -2.28 -13.88 5.08
N LEU A 69 -1.64 -12.71 4.92
CA LEU A 69 -0.19 -12.62 4.78
C LEU A 69 0.54 -13.06 6.04
N SER A 70 0.04 -12.75 7.23
CA SER A 70 0.64 -13.27 8.47
C SER A 70 0.63 -14.80 8.50
N SER A 71 -0.46 -15.42 8.08
CA SER A 71 -0.53 -16.89 7.97
C SER A 71 0.43 -17.43 6.92
N LEU A 72 0.52 -16.77 5.77
CA LEU A 72 1.42 -17.16 4.69
C LEU A 72 2.89 -17.06 5.10
N PHE A 73 3.29 -15.97 5.75
CA PHE A 73 4.66 -15.78 6.24
C PHE A 73 5.03 -16.83 7.29
N GLY A 74 4.13 -17.12 8.23
CA GLY A 74 4.36 -18.19 9.20
C GLY A 74 4.50 -19.58 8.54
N ALA A 75 3.73 -19.86 7.49
CA ALA A 75 3.88 -21.10 6.72
C ALA A 75 5.19 -21.15 5.93
N ALA A 76 5.61 -20.04 5.32
CA ALA A 76 6.87 -19.95 4.59
C ALA A 76 8.09 -20.14 5.51
N GLU A 77 8.06 -19.53 6.69
CA GLU A 77 9.08 -19.73 7.73
C GLU A 77 9.14 -21.19 8.20
N PHE A 78 7.98 -21.85 8.39
CA PHE A 78 7.92 -23.26 8.75
C PHE A 78 8.49 -24.20 7.68
N LEU A 79 8.36 -23.82 6.40
CA LEU A 79 8.79 -24.62 5.25
C LEU A 79 10.24 -24.36 4.82
N ASP A 80 10.98 -23.48 5.49
CA ASP A 80 12.36 -23.07 5.17
C ASP A 80 12.55 -22.65 3.70
N ILE A 81 11.52 -21.98 3.13
CA ILE A 81 11.65 -21.33 1.82
C ILE A 81 12.44 -20.04 2.04
N LYS A 82 13.77 -20.13 2.01
CA LYS A 82 14.68 -18.99 1.94
C LYS A 82 14.56 -18.23 0.62
#